data_AF-A0A946AJW6-F1
#
_entry.id   AF-A0A946AJW6-F1
#
_cell.length_a   1.000
_cell.length_b   1.000
_cell.length_c   1.000
_cell.angle_alpha   90.00
_cell.angle_beta   90.00
_cell.angle_gamma   90.00
#
_symmetry.space_group_name_H-M   'P 1'
#
loop_
_entity.id
_entity.type
_entity.pdbx_description
1 polymer ?
#
loop_
_entity_poly.entity_id
_entity_poly.type
_entity_poly.pdbx_seq_one_letter_code
_entity_poly.pdbx_strand_id
1 'polypeptide(L)'
;MEPNSNVRIVRDEYGTPHVYADSIHGLYYGYGYSIAQDRLFQMEMARRSTQGTVAEIYGKEFAEYDKTTRTLFDPASIRRQISALSAKDGAVFSGYAEGVNAWLTEISMSPAELMPKQFSDLGFSPAEWSAYDVVMIFVGTMNNRYGDFNTELENASILNTLASIHGESDAKALFNLLNPRFTDNAPTTIPAQNWSRQAADSLATNVEFSPDHSVVDAELISTVTSGFSNCYVIGKNKLVDGGSILVNGPQFGWFNPSYVYSIGLHGAGIDVAGNSPFGYPMIMFGHNKTISWGSTWGASDIVDIFREQLNPNNSNQYLYKGQYIDFEYRTEQVE
;
A
#
# COMPACT_ATOMS: atom_id res chain seq x y z
N MET A 1 3.41 23.38 -22.72
CA MET A 1 3.90 22.04 -23.07
C MET A 1 5.25 22.24 -23.72
N GLU A 2 6.34 21.79 -23.09
CA GLU A 2 7.65 21.74 -23.74
C GLU A 2 7.56 20.73 -24.91
N PRO A 3 7.64 21.18 -26.17
CA PRO A 3 7.68 20.29 -27.31
C PRO A 3 9.10 19.71 -27.41
N ASN A 4 9.21 18.38 -27.47
CA ASN A 4 10.43 17.56 -27.61
C ASN A 4 11.08 17.00 -26.32
N SER A 5 10.35 16.20 -25.54
CA SER A 5 11.01 15.03 -24.93
C SER A 5 10.77 13.84 -25.86
N ASN A 6 11.77 13.46 -26.66
CA ASN A 6 11.70 12.22 -27.44
C ASN A 6 11.60 11.03 -26.47
N VAL A 7 10.39 10.53 -26.26
CA VAL A 7 10.15 9.29 -25.51
C VAL A 7 10.32 8.13 -26.46
N ARG A 8 11.27 7.24 -26.16
CA ARG A 8 11.49 6.00 -26.92
C ARG A 8 11.24 4.81 -26.02
N ILE A 9 10.31 3.94 -26.43
CA ILE A 9 10.00 2.70 -25.73
C ILE A 9 10.55 1.55 -26.57
N VAL A 10 11.40 0.72 -25.99
CA VAL A 10 11.89 -0.53 -26.61
C VAL A 10 11.47 -1.69 -25.75
N ARG A 11 10.79 -2.68 -26.33
CA ARG A 11 10.47 -3.92 -25.63
C ARG A 11 11.55 -4.97 -25.91
N ASP A 12 11.95 -5.68 -24.86
CA ASP A 12 12.86 -6.83 -24.99
C ASP A 12 12.14 -8.07 -25.53
N GLU A 13 12.84 -9.21 -25.60
CA GLU A 13 12.29 -10.48 -26.11
C GLU A 13 11.14 -11.06 -25.26
N TYR A 14 11.00 -10.62 -24.01
CA TYR A 14 9.92 -10.99 -23.10
C TYR A 14 8.76 -9.96 -23.10
N GLY A 15 8.88 -8.91 -23.92
CA GLY A 15 7.93 -7.81 -23.96
C GLY A 15 8.13 -6.76 -22.87
N THR A 16 9.20 -6.83 -22.06
CA THR A 16 9.47 -5.86 -20.99
C THR A 16 9.83 -4.50 -21.61
N PRO A 17 9.13 -3.41 -21.30
CA PRO A 17 9.47 -2.10 -21.82
C PRO A 17 10.69 -1.50 -21.14
N HIS A 18 11.54 -0.88 -21.95
CA HIS A 18 12.63 0.00 -21.56
C HIS A 18 12.35 1.39 -22.14
N VAL A 19 12.10 2.35 -21.25
CA VAL A 19 11.73 3.73 -21.59
C VAL A 19 12.98 4.60 -21.54
N TYR A 20 13.21 5.35 -22.61
CA TYR A 20 14.27 6.33 -22.72
C TYR A 20 13.69 7.72 -22.92
N ALA A 21 14.10 8.68 -22.09
CA ALA A 21 13.71 10.08 -22.22
C ALA A 21 14.66 11.02 -21.46
N ASP A 22 14.82 12.25 -21.94
CA ASP A 22 15.72 13.24 -21.33
C ASP A 22 15.10 14.03 -20.16
N SER A 23 13.79 13.83 -19.89
CA SER A 23 13.07 14.47 -18.79
C SER A 23 12.36 13.45 -17.90
N ILE A 24 12.17 13.81 -16.62
CA ILE A 24 11.41 12.98 -15.67
C ILE A 24 9.98 12.77 -16.17
N HIS A 25 9.35 13.84 -16.64
CA HIS A 25 8.02 13.78 -17.24
C HIS A 25 7.96 12.78 -18.40
N GLY A 26 8.91 12.84 -19.34
CA GLY A 26 8.95 11.94 -20.50
C GLY A 26 9.21 10.48 -20.13
N LEU A 27 10.04 10.21 -19.12
CA LEU A 27 10.25 8.86 -18.61
C LEU A 27 8.95 8.28 -18.06
N TYR A 28 8.23 9.06 -17.26
CA TYR A 28 7.00 8.61 -16.64
C TYR A 28 5.81 8.59 -17.61
N TYR A 29 5.81 9.46 -18.62
CA TYR A 29 4.91 9.35 -19.78
C TYR A 29 5.09 8.01 -20.49
N GLY A 30 6.33 7.63 -20.81
CA GLY A 30 6.57 6.32 -21.43
C GLY A 30 6.24 5.14 -20.52
N TYR A 31 6.42 5.28 -19.19
CA TYR A 31 5.98 4.28 -18.23
C TYR A 31 4.46 4.12 -18.29
N GLY A 32 3.71 5.20 -18.02
CA GLY A 32 2.25 5.19 -18.01
C GLY A 32 1.66 4.64 -19.31
N TYR A 33 2.23 5.03 -20.46
CA TYR A 33 1.84 4.50 -21.77
C TYR A 33 2.08 2.98 -21.88
N SER A 34 3.27 2.50 -21.52
CA SER A 34 3.65 1.09 -21.66
C SER A 34 2.77 0.17 -20.80
N ILE A 35 2.53 0.55 -19.55
CA ILE A 35 1.72 -0.26 -18.64
C ILE A 35 0.23 -0.15 -18.95
N ALA A 36 -0.26 0.98 -19.47
CA ALA A 36 -1.64 1.05 -19.98
C ALA A 36 -1.83 0.11 -21.18
N GLN A 37 -0.88 0.08 -22.12
CA GLN A 37 -0.92 -0.86 -23.24
C GLN A 37 -1.04 -2.32 -22.78
N ASP A 38 -0.36 -2.68 -21.70
CA ASP A 38 -0.31 -4.08 -21.23
C ASP A 38 -1.41 -4.43 -20.22
N ARG A 39 -1.81 -3.48 -19.36
CA ARG A 39 -2.51 -3.74 -18.09
C ARG A 39 -3.68 -2.80 -17.81
N LEU A 40 -4.19 -2.06 -18.81
CA LEU A 40 -5.23 -1.03 -18.60
C LEU A 40 -6.40 -1.49 -17.72
N PHE A 41 -6.99 -2.65 -17.99
CA PHE A 41 -8.13 -3.14 -17.19
C PHE A 41 -7.72 -3.46 -15.74
N GLN A 42 -6.54 -4.06 -15.52
CA GLN A 42 -6.02 -4.31 -14.17
C GLN A 42 -5.80 -2.99 -13.41
N MET A 43 -5.30 -1.96 -14.09
CA MET A 43 -5.09 -0.63 -13.52
C MET A 43 -6.41 0.07 -13.19
N GLU A 44 -7.41 -0.01 -14.06
CA GLU A 44 -8.73 0.57 -13.81
C GLU A 44 -9.42 -0.10 -12.61
N MET A 45 -9.36 -1.42 -12.52
CA MET A 45 -9.93 -2.11 -11.35
C MET A 45 -9.18 -1.78 -10.07
N ALA A 46 -7.85 -1.66 -10.13
CA ALA A 46 -7.05 -1.19 -9.00
C ALA A 46 -7.46 0.22 -8.56
N ARG A 47 -7.59 1.16 -9.51
CA ARG A 47 -8.05 2.53 -9.26
C ARG A 47 -9.38 2.52 -8.50
N ARG A 48 -10.37 1.78 -9.00
CA ARG A 48 -11.70 1.66 -8.37
C ARG A 48 -11.63 1.08 -6.96
N SER A 49 -10.87 -0.01 -6.78
CA SER A 49 -10.68 -0.61 -5.46
C SER A 49 -9.98 0.32 -4.47
N THR A 50 -9.05 1.17 -4.92
CA THR A 50 -8.34 2.12 -4.05
C THR A 50 -9.13 3.38 -3.73
N GLN A 51 -10.14 3.71 -4.54
CA GLN A 51 -10.93 4.94 -4.39
C GLN A 51 -12.36 4.69 -3.92
N GLY A 52 -12.77 3.43 -3.79
CA GLY A 52 -14.12 3.04 -3.38
C GLY A 52 -15.16 3.42 -4.42
N THR A 53 -14.97 2.94 -5.65
CA THR A 53 -15.90 3.10 -6.79
C THR A 53 -16.12 1.79 -7.53
N VAL A 54 -16.05 0.66 -6.81
CA VAL A 54 -16.26 -0.68 -7.35
C VAL A 54 -17.75 -0.95 -7.60
N ALA A 55 -18.64 -0.41 -6.78
CA ALA A 55 -20.09 -0.56 -6.88
C ALA A 55 -20.66 0.01 -8.18
N GLU A 56 -20.03 1.03 -8.76
CA GLU A 56 -20.40 1.59 -10.07
C GLU A 56 -20.39 0.54 -11.20
N ILE A 57 -19.57 -0.51 -11.07
CA ILE A 57 -19.41 -1.56 -12.09
C ILE A 57 -20.09 -2.86 -11.67
N TYR A 58 -19.90 -3.27 -10.40
CA TYR A 58 -20.39 -4.56 -9.93
C TYR A 58 -21.69 -4.47 -9.12
N GLY A 59 -22.22 -3.29 -8.90
CA GLY A 59 -23.49 -3.09 -8.21
C GLY A 59 -23.40 -2.97 -6.70
N LYS A 60 -24.57 -2.83 -6.09
CA LYS A 60 -24.79 -2.46 -4.68
C LYS A 60 -24.15 -3.39 -3.66
N GLU A 61 -23.85 -4.64 -4.02
CA GLU A 61 -23.14 -5.59 -3.15
C GLU A 61 -21.74 -5.09 -2.76
N PHE A 62 -21.14 -4.22 -3.56
CA PHE A 62 -19.84 -3.59 -3.27
C PHE A 62 -19.97 -2.23 -2.57
N ALA A 63 -21.19 -1.74 -2.29
CA ALA A 63 -21.38 -0.42 -1.70
C ALA A 63 -20.75 -0.29 -0.29
N GLU A 64 -20.81 -1.35 0.53
CA GLU A 64 -20.16 -1.31 1.85
C GLU A 64 -18.64 -1.34 1.72
N TYR A 65 -18.09 -2.08 0.75
CA TYR A 65 -16.66 -2.06 0.45
C TYR A 65 -16.17 -0.66 0.04
N ASP A 66 -16.94 0.01 -0.83
CA ASP A 66 -16.64 1.36 -1.28
C ASP A 66 -16.73 2.36 -0.11
N LYS A 67 -17.76 2.23 0.73
CA LYS A 67 -17.92 3.05 1.94
C LYS A 67 -16.74 2.88 2.89
N THR A 68 -16.36 1.66 3.24
CA THR A 68 -15.20 1.39 4.11
C THR A 68 -13.92 1.92 3.50
N THR A 69 -13.69 1.72 2.20
CA THR A 69 -12.49 2.24 1.51
C THR A 69 -12.37 3.75 1.66
N ARG A 70 -13.48 4.49 1.50
CA ARG A 70 -13.48 5.95 1.60
C ARG A 70 -13.28 6.48 3.01
N THR A 71 -13.43 5.68 4.07
CA THR A 71 -13.09 6.11 5.44
C THR A 71 -11.59 6.08 5.70
N LEU A 72 -10.79 5.39 4.88
CA LEU A 72 -9.37 5.19 5.11
C LEU A 72 -8.49 6.37 4.65
N PHE A 73 -9.06 7.39 4.02
CA PHE A 73 -8.31 8.56 3.56
C PHE A 73 -9.16 9.83 3.45
N ASP A 74 -8.48 10.98 3.45
CA ASP A 74 -9.06 12.27 3.07
C ASP A 74 -8.62 12.68 1.65
N PRO A 75 -9.50 12.61 0.63
CA PRO A 75 -9.19 13.06 -0.72
C PRO A 75 -8.64 14.48 -0.78
N ALA A 76 -9.13 15.38 0.08
CA ALA A 76 -8.69 16.77 0.11
C ALA A 76 -7.24 16.88 0.63
N SER A 77 -6.89 16.13 1.67
CA SER A 77 -5.52 16.00 2.17
C SER A 77 -4.57 15.48 1.09
N ILE A 78 -4.94 14.41 0.39
CA ILE A 78 -4.10 13.84 -0.67
C ILE A 78 -3.91 14.86 -1.81
N ARG A 79 -4.97 15.53 -2.26
CA ARG A 79 -4.85 16.58 -3.29
C ARG A 79 -3.96 17.75 -2.86
N ARG A 80 -4.05 18.18 -1.59
CA ARG A 80 -3.15 19.22 -1.04
C ARG A 80 -1.70 18.77 -1.07
N GLN A 81 -1.42 17.53 -0.68
CA GLN A 81 -0.07 16.96 -0.71
C GLN A 81 0.49 16.90 -2.13
N ILE A 82 -0.31 16.43 -3.10
CA ILE A 82 0.08 16.42 -4.52
C ILE A 82 0.39 17.83 -5.02
N SER A 83 -0.44 18.81 -4.67
CA SER A 83 -0.25 20.21 -5.08
C SER A 83 0.98 20.86 -4.44
N ALA A 84 1.47 20.33 -3.32
CA ALA A 84 2.65 20.81 -2.62
C ALA A 84 3.96 20.15 -3.11
N LEU A 85 3.89 19.17 -4.01
CA LEU A 85 5.07 18.51 -4.56
C LEU A 85 5.94 19.50 -5.34
N SER A 86 7.25 19.23 -5.36
CA SER A 86 8.16 19.95 -6.25
C SER A 86 7.79 19.71 -7.71
N ALA A 87 8.17 20.61 -8.62
CA ALA A 87 7.92 20.41 -10.05
C ALA A 87 8.54 19.09 -10.56
N LYS A 88 9.67 18.67 -9.99
CA LYS A 88 10.33 17.40 -10.32
C LYS A 88 9.50 16.19 -9.89
N ASP A 89 8.96 16.20 -8.67
CA ASP A 89 8.19 15.07 -8.13
C ASP A 89 6.78 15.04 -8.73
N GLY A 90 6.17 16.20 -8.94
CA GLY A 90 4.88 16.32 -9.64
C GLY A 90 4.93 15.80 -11.07
N ALA A 91 6.07 15.98 -11.76
CA ALA A 91 6.28 15.48 -13.12
C ALA A 91 6.25 13.94 -13.23
N VAL A 92 6.53 13.21 -12.14
CA VAL A 92 6.39 11.74 -12.09
C VAL A 92 4.93 11.37 -12.27
N PHE A 93 4.04 11.92 -11.45
CA PHE A 93 2.62 11.55 -11.44
C PHE A 93 1.88 12.13 -12.64
N SER A 94 2.18 13.36 -13.05
CA SER A 94 1.54 13.97 -14.21
C SER A 94 1.99 13.29 -15.51
N GLY A 95 3.29 13.04 -15.69
CA GLY A 95 3.82 12.30 -16.83
C GLY A 95 3.18 10.93 -16.96
N TYR A 96 3.13 10.17 -15.85
CA TYR A 96 2.49 8.85 -15.81
C TYR A 96 1.02 8.92 -16.25
N ALA A 97 0.23 9.82 -15.66
CA ALA A 97 -1.19 9.96 -16.00
C ALA A 97 -1.39 10.34 -17.48
N GLU A 98 -0.60 11.29 -17.99
CA GLU A 98 -0.63 11.71 -19.40
C GLU A 98 -0.24 10.58 -20.36
N GLY A 99 0.70 9.72 -19.97
CA GLY A 99 1.07 8.51 -20.71
C GLY A 99 -0.07 7.51 -20.82
N VAL A 100 -0.77 7.25 -19.72
CA VAL A 100 -1.98 6.41 -19.72
C VAL A 100 -3.03 7.01 -20.65
N ASN A 101 -3.30 8.32 -20.54
CA ASN A 101 -4.30 9.01 -21.35
C ASN A 101 -3.96 9.04 -22.85
N ALA A 102 -2.68 9.05 -23.20
CA ALA A 102 -2.26 8.90 -24.59
C ALA A 102 -2.66 7.56 -25.19
N TRP A 103 -2.51 6.45 -24.42
CA TRP A 103 -3.01 5.15 -24.85
C TRP A 103 -4.55 5.11 -24.93
N LEU A 104 -5.26 5.75 -23.99
CA LEU A 104 -6.71 5.90 -24.06
C LEU A 104 -7.16 6.64 -25.32
N THR A 105 -6.41 7.65 -25.74
CA THR A 105 -6.66 8.39 -26.98
C THR A 105 -6.56 7.45 -28.20
N GLU A 106 -5.55 6.59 -28.27
CA GLU A 106 -5.44 5.56 -29.32
C GLU A 106 -6.60 4.58 -29.32
N ILE A 107 -7.00 4.07 -28.15
CA ILE A 107 -8.19 3.23 -28.00
C ILE A 107 -9.43 3.94 -28.55
N SER A 108 -9.62 5.23 -28.23
CA SER A 108 -10.78 5.98 -28.70
C SER A 108 -10.83 6.14 -30.23
N MET A 109 -9.66 6.16 -30.89
CA MET A 109 -9.56 6.22 -32.35
C MET A 109 -9.79 4.88 -33.03
N SER A 110 -9.56 3.76 -32.34
CA SER A 110 -9.71 2.40 -32.89
C SER A 110 -10.25 1.40 -31.87
N PRO A 111 -11.45 1.62 -31.31
CA PRO A 111 -11.95 0.86 -30.16
C PRO A 111 -12.23 -0.61 -30.51
N ALA A 112 -12.60 -0.92 -31.75
CA ALA A 112 -12.84 -2.31 -32.17
C ALA A 112 -11.57 -3.18 -32.16
N GLU A 113 -10.39 -2.57 -32.23
CA GLU A 113 -9.11 -3.26 -32.27
C GLU A 113 -8.38 -3.21 -30.91
N LEU A 114 -8.43 -2.05 -30.24
CA LEU A 114 -7.58 -1.77 -29.10
C LEU A 114 -8.29 -1.85 -27.74
N MET A 115 -9.63 -1.84 -27.69
CA MET A 115 -10.34 -1.89 -26.41
C MET A 115 -10.13 -3.25 -25.73
N PRO A 116 -9.62 -3.30 -24.47
CA PRO A 116 -9.54 -4.55 -23.74
C PRO A 116 -10.94 -5.14 -23.56
N LYS A 117 -11.09 -6.42 -23.92
CA LYS A 117 -12.38 -7.12 -23.97
C LYS A 117 -13.21 -6.99 -22.68
N GLN A 118 -12.56 -6.95 -21.52
CA GLN A 118 -13.22 -6.85 -20.23
C GLN A 118 -14.09 -5.59 -20.08
N PHE A 119 -13.70 -4.47 -20.70
CA PHE A 119 -14.50 -3.24 -20.70
C PHE A 119 -15.82 -3.45 -21.45
N SER A 120 -15.75 -4.04 -22.65
CA SER A 120 -16.93 -4.36 -23.45
C SER A 120 -17.84 -5.39 -22.76
N ASP A 121 -17.26 -6.40 -22.13
CA ASP A 121 -18.02 -7.45 -21.44
C ASP A 121 -18.76 -6.93 -20.20
N LEU A 122 -18.19 -5.94 -19.51
CA LEU A 122 -18.79 -5.29 -18.33
C LEU A 122 -19.59 -4.02 -18.68
N GLY A 123 -19.65 -3.64 -19.96
CA GLY A 123 -20.49 -2.53 -20.42
C GLY A 123 -20.02 -1.14 -19.98
N PHE A 124 -18.73 -0.93 -19.73
CA PHE A 124 -18.18 0.39 -19.37
C PHE A 124 -16.91 0.72 -20.16
N SER A 125 -16.48 1.97 -20.11
CA SER A 125 -15.26 2.46 -20.80
C SER A 125 -14.23 2.95 -19.77
N PRO A 126 -12.92 2.85 -20.08
CA PRO A 126 -11.89 3.42 -19.21
C PRO A 126 -12.04 4.94 -19.12
N ALA A 127 -11.87 5.49 -17.92
CA ALA A 127 -11.89 6.93 -17.69
C ALA A 127 -10.47 7.52 -17.73
N GLU A 128 -10.37 8.82 -18.03
CA GLU A 128 -9.08 9.53 -17.97
C GLU A 128 -8.45 9.44 -16.57
N TRP A 129 -7.12 9.42 -16.59
CA TRP A 129 -6.27 9.36 -15.42
C TRP A 129 -5.72 10.74 -15.09
N SER A 130 -5.66 11.04 -13.80
CA SER A 130 -5.01 12.21 -13.25
C SER A 130 -3.83 11.80 -12.36
N ALA A 131 -2.98 12.76 -11.99
CA ALA A 131 -1.93 12.52 -11.00
C ALA A 131 -2.49 11.96 -9.68
N TYR A 132 -3.72 12.34 -9.31
CA TYR A 132 -4.41 11.80 -8.15
C TYR A 132 -4.67 10.30 -8.28
N ASP A 133 -5.11 9.83 -9.45
CA ASP A 133 -5.36 8.41 -9.68
C ASP A 133 -4.07 7.58 -9.57
N VAL A 134 -2.97 8.07 -10.14
CA VAL A 134 -1.65 7.42 -10.05
C VAL A 134 -1.17 7.33 -8.60
N VAL A 135 -1.32 8.41 -7.83
CA VAL A 135 -0.96 8.42 -6.40
C VAL A 135 -1.84 7.46 -5.61
N MET A 136 -3.14 7.42 -5.89
CA MET A 136 -4.09 6.56 -5.19
C MET A 136 -3.85 5.08 -5.44
N ILE A 137 -3.28 4.68 -6.58
CA ILE A 137 -2.85 3.28 -6.77
C ILE A 137 -1.89 2.85 -5.66
N PHE A 138 -0.91 3.68 -5.31
CA PHE A 138 0.01 3.39 -4.21
C PHE A 138 -0.66 3.61 -2.85
N VAL A 139 -1.13 4.83 -2.58
CA VAL A 139 -1.66 5.25 -1.27
C VAL A 139 -2.85 4.40 -0.86
N GLY A 140 -3.83 4.22 -1.74
CA GLY A 140 -5.01 3.42 -1.42
C GLY A 140 -4.69 1.93 -1.30
N THR A 141 -3.70 1.41 -2.03
CA THR A 141 -3.25 0.01 -1.80
C THR A 141 -2.56 -0.13 -0.45
N MET A 142 -1.76 0.86 -0.03
CA MET A 142 -1.18 0.87 1.31
C MET A 142 -2.28 0.90 2.36
N ASN A 143 -3.21 1.85 2.29
CA ASN A 143 -4.29 1.97 3.28
C ASN A 143 -5.19 0.72 3.31
N ASN A 144 -5.55 0.15 2.16
CA ASN A 144 -6.50 -0.97 2.10
C ASN A 144 -5.88 -2.34 2.42
N ARG A 145 -4.55 -2.50 2.33
CA ARG A 145 -3.92 -3.84 2.41
C ARG A 145 -2.70 -3.96 3.31
N TYR A 146 -1.97 -2.88 3.54
CA TYR A 146 -0.66 -2.93 4.20
C TYR A 146 -0.51 -1.95 5.35
N GLY A 147 -1.47 -1.02 5.51
CA GLY A 147 -1.43 0.09 6.45
C GLY A 147 -2.24 -0.13 7.72
N ASP A 148 -2.88 -1.29 7.86
CA ASP A 148 -3.73 -1.62 9.01
C ASP A 148 -3.26 -2.93 9.65
N PHE A 149 -2.14 -2.86 10.37
CA PHE A 149 -1.68 -3.95 11.21
C PHE A 149 -1.43 -3.42 12.62
N ASN A 150 -2.19 -3.96 13.56
CA ASN A 150 -2.02 -3.81 14.99
C ASN A 150 -2.44 -5.14 15.66
N THR A 151 -2.16 -5.28 16.95
CA THR A 151 -2.63 -6.45 17.73
C THR A 151 -3.33 -6.02 19.02
N GLU A 152 -3.72 -4.76 19.14
CA GLU A 152 -4.11 -4.18 20.43
C GLU A 152 -5.40 -4.78 20.98
N LEU A 153 -6.43 -4.93 20.13
CA LEU A 153 -7.71 -5.51 20.52
C LEU A 153 -7.58 -7.02 20.78
N GLU A 154 -6.83 -7.76 19.95
CA GLU A 154 -6.57 -9.18 20.20
C GLU A 154 -5.80 -9.37 21.51
N ASN A 155 -4.76 -8.58 21.74
CA ASN A 155 -3.96 -8.64 22.97
C ASN A 155 -4.81 -8.34 24.21
N ALA A 156 -5.68 -7.33 24.15
CA ALA A 156 -6.56 -6.99 25.25
C ALA A 156 -7.60 -8.09 25.51
N SER A 157 -8.14 -8.71 24.46
CA SER A 157 -9.02 -9.88 24.57
C SER A 157 -8.31 -11.07 25.22
N ILE A 158 -7.10 -11.43 24.74
CA ILE A 158 -6.29 -12.51 25.31
C ILE A 158 -6.01 -12.25 26.79
N LEU A 159 -5.59 -11.03 27.16
CA LEU A 159 -5.28 -10.67 28.54
C LEU A 159 -6.52 -10.77 29.44
N ASN A 160 -7.69 -10.31 28.98
CA ASN A 160 -8.95 -10.40 29.70
C ASN A 160 -9.39 -11.86 29.90
N THR A 161 -9.27 -12.70 28.86
CA THR A 161 -9.56 -14.14 28.96
C THR A 161 -8.64 -14.81 29.98
N LEU A 162 -7.33 -14.56 29.91
CA LEU A 162 -6.39 -15.08 30.90
C LEU A 162 -6.73 -14.62 32.33
N ALA A 163 -7.14 -13.36 32.50
CA ALA A 163 -7.52 -12.81 33.81
C ALA A 163 -8.76 -13.49 34.38
N SER A 164 -9.75 -13.81 33.54
CA SER A 164 -10.96 -14.54 33.96
C SER A 164 -10.70 -15.97 34.40
N ILE A 165 -9.63 -16.61 33.90
CA ILE A 165 -9.29 -18.02 34.20
C ILE A 165 -8.29 -18.11 35.36
N HIS A 166 -7.27 -17.25 35.37
CA HIS A 166 -6.10 -17.37 36.25
C HIS A 166 -5.97 -16.24 37.27
N GLY A 167 -6.82 -15.21 37.21
CA GLY A 167 -6.66 -13.98 37.98
C GLY A 167 -5.64 -13.02 37.37
N GLU A 168 -5.72 -11.74 37.73
CA GLU A 168 -4.99 -10.66 37.04
C GLU A 168 -3.47 -10.81 37.04
N SER A 169 -2.88 -11.24 38.17
CA SER A 169 -1.42 -11.37 38.32
C SER A 169 -0.85 -12.43 37.38
N ASP A 170 -1.44 -13.63 37.44
CA ASP A 170 -1.00 -14.76 36.62
C ASP A 170 -1.31 -14.53 35.13
N ALA A 171 -2.41 -13.85 34.82
CA ALA A 171 -2.75 -13.45 33.46
C ALA A 171 -1.71 -12.54 32.82
N LYS A 172 -1.23 -11.51 33.56
CA LYS A 172 -0.16 -10.63 33.08
C LYS A 172 1.14 -11.41 32.85
N ALA A 173 1.50 -12.31 33.75
CA ALA A 173 2.69 -13.14 33.61
C ALA A 173 2.60 -14.07 32.37
N LEU A 174 1.46 -14.73 32.18
CA LEU A 174 1.19 -15.61 31.04
C LEU A 174 1.14 -14.82 29.72
N PHE A 175 0.49 -13.66 29.70
CA PHE A 175 0.43 -12.80 28.52
C PHE A 175 1.82 -12.36 28.09
N ASN A 176 2.65 -11.89 29.03
CA ASN A 176 4.04 -11.48 28.73
C ASN A 176 4.91 -12.65 28.25
N LEU A 177 4.60 -13.88 28.65
CA LEU A 177 5.26 -15.09 28.15
C LEU A 177 4.86 -15.40 26.70
N LEU A 178 3.58 -15.24 26.37
CA LEU A 178 3.03 -15.50 25.03
C LEU A 178 3.37 -14.41 24.01
N ASN A 179 3.50 -13.17 24.46
CA ASN A 179 3.84 -12.00 23.63
C ASN A 179 5.14 -11.33 24.11
N PRO A 180 6.30 -11.97 23.89
CA PRO A 180 7.57 -11.44 24.35
C PRO A 180 7.92 -10.16 23.57
N ARG A 181 7.81 -9.01 24.24
CA ARG A 181 8.18 -7.70 23.67
C ARG A 181 9.66 -7.61 23.27
N PHE A 182 10.52 -8.39 23.91
CA PHE A 182 11.95 -8.41 23.66
C PHE A 182 12.48 -9.85 23.78
N THR A 183 13.40 -10.20 22.89
CA THR A 183 14.29 -11.35 23.09
C THR A 183 15.73 -10.85 23.08
N ASP A 184 16.55 -11.31 24.02
CA ASP A 184 17.91 -10.77 24.21
C ASP A 184 18.83 -10.91 23.00
N ASN A 185 18.45 -11.78 22.05
CA ASN A 185 19.20 -12.08 20.85
C ASN A 185 18.52 -11.56 19.57
N ALA A 186 17.43 -10.78 19.66
CA ALA A 186 16.83 -10.18 18.48
C ALA A 186 17.82 -9.18 17.84
N PRO A 187 18.20 -9.34 16.57
CA PRO A 187 19.01 -8.36 15.88
C PRO A 187 18.22 -7.05 15.73
N THR A 188 18.74 -5.95 16.27
CA THR A 188 18.16 -4.61 16.09
C THR A 188 18.97 -3.81 15.07
N THR A 189 18.30 -2.97 14.28
CA THR A 189 18.95 -2.01 13.36
C THR A 189 19.41 -0.75 14.08
N ILE A 190 18.88 -0.47 15.28
CA ILE A 190 19.27 0.65 16.13
C ILE A 190 20.44 0.21 17.03
N PRO A 191 21.57 0.95 17.06
CA PRO A 191 22.67 0.69 17.98
C PRO A 191 22.20 0.71 19.43
N ALA A 192 22.65 -0.25 20.25
CA ALA A 192 22.20 -0.41 21.64
C ALA A 192 22.36 0.85 22.51
N GLN A 193 23.30 1.73 22.18
CA GLN A 193 23.56 3.00 22.85
C GLN A 193 22.59 4.13 22.47
N ASN A 194 21.82 3.97 21.40
CA ASN A 194 20.83 4.94 20.93
C ASN A 194 19.39 4.53 21.32
N TRP A 195 19.23 3.46 22.09
CA TRP A 195 17.94 2.93 22.51
C TRP A 195 18.00 2.46 23.97
N SER A 196 17.14 3.00 24.84
CA SER A 196 16.99 2.47 26.20
C SER A 196 15.80 1.51 26.23
N ARG A 197 16.00 0.27 26.70
CA ARG A 197 14.88 -0.63 27.00
C ARG A 197 14.07 -0.04 28.17
N GLN A 198 12.96 0.62 27.89
CA GLN A 198 11.95 0.89 28.92
C GLN A 198 10.97 -0.28 28.94
N ALA A 199 10.87 -0.94 30.08
CA ALA A 199 9.74 -1.81 30.37
C ALA A 199 8.50 -0.90 30.52
N ALA A 200 7.52 -1.04 29.64
CA ALA A 200 6.24 -0.36 29.86
C ALA A 200 5.48 -1.10 30.98
N ASP A 201 5.58 -0.56 32.20
CA ASP A 201 5.02 -1.10 33.44
C ASP A 201 3.49 -0.94 33.56
N SER A 202 2.81 -0.28 32.62
CA SER A 202 1.37 -0.02 32.71
C SER A 202 0.62 -0.45 31.46
N LEU A 203 0.23 -1.72 31.39
CA LEU A 203 -0.93 -2.13 30.59
C LEU A 203 -2.18 -1.91 31.44
N ALA A 204 -3.13 -1.12 30.95
CA ALA A 204 -4.42 -0.93 31.59
C ALA A 204 -5.18 -2.26 31.60
N THR A 205 -5.32 -2.87 32.77
CA THR A 205 -6.29 -3.94 33.00
C THR A 205 -7.64 -3.31 33.36
N ASN A 206 -8.74 -3.86 32.84
CA ASN A 206 -10.14 -3.40 32.95
C ASN A 206 -10.71 -2.63 31.74
N VAL A 207 -10.51 -3.15 30.53
CA VAL A 207 -11.32 -2.76 29.36
C VAL A 207 -12.42 -3.79 29.18
N GLU A 208 -13.66 -3.43 29.51
CA GLU A 208 -14.85 -4.20 29.09
C GLU A 208 -15.06 -3.98 27.58
N PHE A 209 -14.94 -5.06 26.81
CA PHE A 209 -15.27 -5.08 25.39
C PHE A 209 -16.73 -5.49 25.19
N SER A 210 -17.41 -4.87 24.22
CA SER A 210 -18.72 -5.32 23.78
C SER A 210 -18.59 -6.76 23.20
N PRO A 211 -19.51 -7.68 23.52
CA PRO A 211 -19.40 -9.09 23.14
C PRO A 211 -19.48 -9.36 21.64
N ASP A 212 -19.69 -8.37 20.78
CA ASP A 212 -19.65 -8.57 19.32
C ASP A 212 -18.25 -8.91 18.77
N HIS A 213 -17.20 -8.75 19.59
CA HIS A 213 -15.85 -9.25 19.29
C HIS A 213 -15.47 -10.51 20.11
N SER A 214 -16.43 -11.16 20.77
CA SER A 214 -16.19 -12.32 21.64
C SER A 214 -15.93 -13.64 20.90
N VAL A 215 -15.98 -13.64 19.58
CA VAL A 215 -15.54 -14.78 18.79
C VAL A 215 -14.11 -14.52 18.35
N VAL A 216 -13.15 -14.96 19.17
CA VAL A 216 -11.84 -15.32 18.64
C VAL A 216 -12.12 -16.50 17.72
N ASP A 217 -12.29 -16.23 16.44
CA ASP A 217 -12.54 -17.29 15.47
C ASP A 217 -11.34 -18.23 15.51
N ALA A 218 -11.58 -19.54 15.56
CA ALA A 218 -10.49 -20.51 15.60
C ALA A 218 -9.61 -20.43 14.32
N GLU A 219 -10.13 -19.84 13.24
CA GLU A 219 -9.38 -19.45 12.05
C GLU A 219 -8.30 -18.38 12.31
N LEU A 220 -8.46 -17.51 13.32
CA LEU A 220 -7.51 -16.43 13.64
C LEU A 220 -6.18 -16.95 14.21
N ILE A 221 -6.17 -18.16 14.78
CA ILE A 221 -4.92 -18.84 15.18
C ILE A 221 -4.19 -19.40 13.95
N SER A 222 -4.90 -19.61 12.83
CA SER A 222 -4.32 -20.12 11.58
C SER A 222 -3.78 -19.03 10.64
N THR A 223 -4.17 -17.77 10.83
CA THR A 223 -3.80 -16.64 9.94
C THR A 223 -2.38 -16.11 10.14
N VAL A 224 -1.66 -16.55 11.18
CA VAL A 224 -0.27 -16.13 11.44
C VAL A 224 0.72 -16.66 10.37
N THR A 225 0.31 -17.58 9.49
CA THR A 225 1.23 -18.29 8.57
C THR A 225 0.84 -18.28 7.09
N SER A 226 0.42 -17.16 6.50
CA SER A 226 0.33 -17.09 5.03
C SER A 226 0.84 -15.78 4.43
N GLY A 227 2.16 -15.71 4.24
CA GLY A 227 2.82 -14.74 3.35
C GLY A 227 4.21 -14.32 3.87
N PHE A 228 5.28 -15.01 3.49
CA PHE A 228 6.65 -14.59 3.83
C PHE A 228 7.41 -14.18 2.58
N SER A 229 7.73 -12.90 2.46
CA SER A 229 8.69 -12.50 1.44
C SER A 229 10.11 -12.94 1.83
N ASN A 230 10.90 -13.43 0.87
CA ASN A 230 12.27 -13.81 1.12
C ASN A 230 13.23 -12.64 0.81
N CYS A 231 14.26 -12.47 1.63
CA CYS A 231 15.36 -11.56 1.35
C CYS A 231 16.69 -12.13 1.87
N TYR A 232 17.70 -12.21 1.01
CA TYR A 232 19.06 -12.59 1.36
C TYR A 232 20.05 -11.59 0.76
N VAL A 233 20.94 -11.08 1.62
CA VAL A 233 22.06 -10.24 1.20
C VAL A 233 23.37 -10.98 1.49
N ILE A 234 24.16 -11.21 0.45
CA ILE A 234 25.46 -11.87 0.55
C ILE A 234 26.53 -10.83 0.27
N GLY A 235 27.35 -10.52 1.27
CA GLY A 235 28.45 -9.56 1.13
C GLY A 235 29.69 -10.18 0.48
N LYS A 236 30.54 -9.34 -0.11
CA LYS A 236 31.79 -9.71 -0.83
C LYS A 236 32.63 -10.81 -0.19
N ASN A 237 32.75 -10.84 1.14
CA ASN A 237 33.61 -11.81 1.85
C ASN A 237 33.09 -13.26 1.77
N LYS A 238 31.86 -13.46 1.28
CA LYS A 238 31.24 -14.77 1.05
C LYS A 238 31.11 -15.12 -0.44
N LEU A 239 31.65 -14.29 -1.33
CA LEU A 239 31.57 -14.45 -2.77
C LEU A 239 32.93 -14.80 -3.37
N VAL A 240 32.93 -15.60 -4.44
CA VAL A 240 34.14 -15.85 -5.26
C VAL A 240 34.45 -14.63 -6.14
N ASP A 241 33.40 -13.97 -6.65
CA ASP A 241 33.46 -12.75 -7.46
C ASP A 241 32.22 -11.87 -7.20
N GLY A 242 32.33 -10.56 -7.47
CA GLY A 242 31.27 -9.57 -7.27
C GLY A 242 31.31 -8.83 -5.92
N GLY A 243 30.63 -7.68 -5.87
CA GLY A 243 30.57 -6.82 -4.67
C GLY A 243 29.54 -7.27 -3.63
N SER A 244 28.41 -7.80 -4.08
CA SER A 244 27.33 -8.35 -3.26
C SER A 244 26.29 -9.06 -4.12
N ILE A 245 25.49 -9.94 -3.53
CA ILE A 245 24.29 -10.51 -4.15
C ILE A 245 23.08 -10.15 -3.29
N LEU A 246 22.02 -9.63 -3.91
CA LEU A 246 20.68 -9.52 -3.35
C LEU A 246 19.79 -10.58 -3.99
N VAL A 247 19.18 -11.43 -3.17
CA VAL A 247 18.06 -12.28 -3.58
C VAL A 247 16.82 -11.75 -2.86
N ASN A 248 15.88 -11.16 -3.61
CA ASN A 248 14.60 -10.72 -3.08
C ASN A 248 13.46 -11.46 -3.79
N GLY A 249 12.59 -12.08 -3.00
CA GLY A 249 11.46 -12.88 -3.49
C GLY A 249 10.17 -12.49 -2.77
N PRO A 250 9.56 -11.35 -3.12
CA PRO A 250 8.24 -10.99 -2.61
C PRO A 250 7.19 -12.01 -3.09
N GLN A 251 6.35 -12.48 -2.17
CA GLN A 251 5.38 -13.55 -2.43
C GLN A 251 3.97 -12.98 -2.61
N PHE A 252 3.67 -12.47 -3.81
CA PHE A 252 2.33 -11.95 -4.10
C PHE A 252 1.32 -13.06 -4.47
N GLY A 253 1.77 -14.26 -4.82
CA GLY A 253 0.92 -15.33 -5.36
C GLY A 253 0.87 -15.33 -6.88
N TRP A 254 0.12 -16.28 -7.45
CA TRP A 254 0.04 -16.49 -8.90
C TRP A 254 -1.25 -15.89 -9.46
N PHE A 255 -1.14 -14.71 -10.08
CA PHE A 255 -2.26 -14.02 -10.73
C PHE A 255 -2.05 -13.94 -12.23
N ASN A 256 -3.16 -13.90 -12.98
CA ASN A 256 -3.16 -13.57 -14.39
C ASN A 256 -4.19 -12.44 -14.65
N PRO A 257 -3.75 -11.22 -14.99
CA PRO A 257 -2.36 -10.80 -15.16
C PRO A 257 -1.57 -10.77 -13.84
N SER A 258 -0.23 -10.89 -13.92
CA SER A 258 0.65 -10.92 -12.74
C SER A 258 0.48 -9.69 -11.84
N TYR A 259 0.69 -9.84 -10.53
CA TYR A 259 0.65 -8.72 -9.59
C TYR A 259 1.75 -7.68 -9.86
N VAL A 260 2.91 -8.13 -10.35
CA VAL A 260 4.05 -7.26 -10.63
C VAL A 260 4.17 -6.95 -12.11
N TYR A 261 4.72 -5.77 -12.40
CA TYR A 261 5.05 -5.28 -13.72
C TYR A 261 6.53 -4.90 -13.78
N SER A 262 7.24 -5.38 -14.80
CA SER A 262 8.67 -5.10 -15.00
C SER A 262 8.85 -3.95 -15.98
N ILE A 263 9.82 -3.07 -15.71
CA ILE A 263 10.15 -1.94 -16.58
C ILE A 263 11.60 -1.46 -16.34
N GLY A 264 12.23 -0.93 -17.39
CA GLY A 264 13.46 -0.14 -17.30
C GLY A 264 13.20 1.34 -17.60
N LEU A 265 13.78 2.25 -16.81
CA LEU A 265 13.71 3.70 -17.01
C LEU A 265 15.13 4.25 -17.16
N HIS A 266 15.39 4.93 -18.29
CA HIS A 266 16.74 5.32 -18.71
C HIS A 266 16.80 6.77 -19.23
N GLY A 267 17.39 7.69 -18.45
CA GLY A 267 17.57 9.10 -18.81
C GLY A 267 17.17 10.05 -17.67
N ALA A 268 17.25 11.36 -17.88
CA ALA A 268 16.92 12.36 -16.86
C ALA A 268 17.63 12.17 -15.48
N GLY A 269 18.81 11.55 -15.48
CA GLY A 269 19.55 11.19 -14.26
C GLY A 269 19.04 9.93 -13.54
N ILE A 270 18.11 9.18 -14.13
CA ILE A 270 17.57 7.91 -13.68
C ILE A 270 18.03 6.80 -14.63
N ASP A 271 18.61 5.73 -14.08
CA ASP A 271 18.94 4.52 -14.83
C ASP A 271 18.65 3.33 -13.92
N VAL A 272 17.43 2.80 -14.00
CA VAL A 272 16.92 1.77 -13.09
C VAL A 272 16.14 0.73 -13.88
N ALA A 273 16.24 -0.53 -13.46
CA ALA A 273 15.42 -1.61 -13.97
C ALA A 273 14.94 -2.49 -12.82
N GLY A 274 13.74 -3.02 -12.95
CA GLY A 274 13.16 -3.86 -11.93
C GLY A 274 11.67 -4.07 -12.14
N ASN A 275 10.97 -4.34 -11.04
CA ASN A 275 9.55 -4.56 -11.02
C ASN A 275 8.89 -3.87 -9.84
N SER A 276 7.59 -3.69 -9.97
CA SER A 276 6.74 -3.08 -8.94
C SER A 276 5.34 -3.67 -8.99
N PRO A 277 4.56 -3.62 -7.90
CA PRO A 277 3.12 -3.88 -7.94
C PRO A 277 2.43 -3.10 -9.07
N PHE A 278 1.37 -3.68 -9.63
CA PHE A 278 0.65 -3.12 -10.77
C PHE A 278 0.37 -1.63 -10.57
N GLY A 279 0.72 -0.81 -11.56
CA GLY A 279 0.42 0.62 -11.56
C GLY A 279 1.26 1.50 -10.63
N TYR A 280 2.20 0.95 -9.85
CA TYR A 280 3.02 1.76 -8.94
C TYR A 280 3.98 2.66 -9.72
N PRO A 281 4.10 3.97 -9.39
CA PRO A 281 4.98 4.91 -10.08
C PRO A 281 6.45 4.82 -9.65
N MET A 282 6.82 3.84 -8.83
CA MET A 282 8.19 3.62 -8.37
C MET A 282 8.59 2.17 -8.61
N ILE A 283 9.86 1.91 -8.89
CA ILE A 283 10.41 0.55 -8.96
C ILE A 283 10.69 0.07 -7.53
N MET A 284 9.80 -0.74 -6.98
CA MET A 284 9.89 -1.19 -5.58
C MET A 284 10.95 -2.29 -5.38
N PHE A 285 11.20 -3.08 -6.41
CA PHE A 285 12.22 -4.13 -6.42
C PHE A 285 13.09 -3.96 -7.65
N GLY A 286 14.37 -3.68 -7.49
CA GLY A 286 15.18 -3.35 -8.66
C GLY A 286 16.64 -3.15 -8.38
N HIS A 287 17.31 -2.67 -9.42
CA HIS A 287 18.71 -2.34 -9.38
C HIS A 287 19.05 -1.21 -10.35
N ASN A 288 20.22 -0.64 -10.14
CA ASN A 288 20.88 0.25 -11.09
C ASN A 288 22.36 -0.16 -11.22
N LYS A 289 23.17 0.69 -11.83
CA LYS A 289 24.61 0.47 -12.00
C LYS A 289 25.39 0.30 -10.68
N THR A 290 24.85 0.79 -9.56
CA THR A 290 25.58 0.94 -8.29
C THR A 290 25.01 0.10 -7.16
N ILE A 291 23.68 -0.02 -7.06
CA ILE A 291 22.99 -0.70 -5.95
C ILE A 291 21.83 -1.57 -6.46
N SER A 292 21.42 -2.53 -5.62
CA SER A 292 20.19 -3.31 -5.75
C SER A 292 19.37 -3.17 -4.47
N TRP A 293 18.05 -3.13 -4.58
CA TRP A 293 17.13 -3.03 -3.45
C TRP A 293 15.90 -3.92 -3.67
N GLY A 294 15.22 -4.20 -2.58
CA GLY A 294 13.98 -4.95 -2.56
C GLY A 294 13.22 -4.69 -1.28
N SER A 295 12.07 -5.34 -1.14
CA SER A 295 11.22 -5.21 0.03
C SER A 295 10.66 -6.57 0.43
N THR A 296 10.38 -6.73 1.71
CA THR A 296 9.69 -7.86 2.28
C THR A 296 8.54 -7.35 3.12
N TRP A 297 7.43 -8.08 3.13
CA TRP A 297 6.38 -7.80 4.10
C TRP A 297 6.93 -7.97 5.52
N GLY A 298 6.70 -6.97 6.36
CA GLY A 298 7.03 -7.00 7.78
C GLY A 298 5.81 -6.55 8.57
N ALA A 299 5.28 -7.44 9.40
CA ALA A 299 4.30 -7.08 10.41
C ALA A 299 4.95 -6.14 11.42
N SER A 300 4.55 -4.88 11.41
CA SER A 300 4.88 -3.91 12.45
C SER A 300 3.58 -3.29 12.91
N ASP A 301 3.50 -3.04 14.21
CA ASP A 301 2.45 -2.20 14.75
C ASP A 301 2.61 -0.78 14.18
N ILE A 302 1.65 -0.36 13.35
CA ILE A 302 1.70 0.91 12.60
C ILE A 302 0.40 1.72 12.75
N VAL A 303 -0.56 1.24 13.55
CA VAL A 303 -1.84 1.90 13.84
C VAL A 303 -2.16 1.74 15.32
N ASP A 304 -2.46 2.84 16.00
CA ASP A 304 -2.91 2.84 17.40
C ASP A 304 -4.44 2.93 17.47
N ILE A 305 -5.07 2.18 18.39
CA ILE A 305 -6.51 2.22 18.63
C ILE A 305 -6.80 3.06 19.88
N PHE A 306 -7.53 4.15 19.68
CA PHE A 306 -7.97 5.02 20.77
C PHE A 306 -9.40 4.69 21.19
N ARG A 307 -9.60 4.45 22.49
CA ARG A 307 -10.94 4.43 23.09
C ARG A 307 -11.37 5.85 23.46
N GLU A 308 -12.20 6.44 22.62
CA GLU A 308 -12.74 7.78 22.87
C GLU A 308 -13.78 7.81 24.00
N GLN A 309 -13.78 8.89 24.78
CA GLN A 309 -14.83 9.17 25.76
C GLN A 309 -15.79 10.22 25.20
N LEU A 310 -17.02 9.82 24.91
CA LEU A 310 -18.04 10.72 24.37
C LEU A 310 -18.56 11.69 25.44
N ASN A 311 -18.91 12.91 25.04
CA ASN A 311 -19.60 13.85 25.92
C ASN A 311 -20.98 13.28 26.30
N PRO A 312 -21.29 13.08 27.60
CA PRO A 312 -22.57 12.52 28.04
C PRO A 312 -23.80 13.34 27.61
N ASN A 313 -23.60 14.64 27.33
CA ASN A 313 -24.67 15.55 26.92
C ASN A 313 -24.69 15.82 25.40
N ASN A 314 -23.68 15.37 24.65
CA ASN A 314 -23.58 15.56 23.19
C ASN A 314 -22.70 14.47 22.56
N SER A 315 -23.31 13.42 22.02
CA SER A 315 -22.59 12.30 21.41
C SER A 315 -21.74 12.65 20.18
N ASN A 316 -21.86 13.88 19.65
CA ASN A 316 -21.04 14.38 18.55
C ASN A 316 -19.70 14.99 19.02
N GLN A 317 -19.36 14.82 20.30
CA GLN A 317 -18.11 15.30 20.88
C GLN A 317 -17.36 14.18 21.62
N TYR A 318 -16.03 14.25 21.58
CA TYR A 318 -15.12 13.38 22.33
C TYR A 318 -14.20 14.18 23.25
N LEU A 319 -13.76 13.57 24.36
CA LEU A 319 -12.88 14.19 25.34
C LEU A 319 -11.43 14.13 24.88
N TYR A 320 -10.83 15.28 24.57
CA TYR A 320 -9.41 15.41 24.25
C TYR A 320 -8.74 16.42 25.17
N LYS A 321 -7.68 16.01 25.87
CA LYS A 321 -6.90 16.85 26.80
C LYS A 321 -7.76 17.66 27.80
N GLY A 322 -8.82 17.04 28.30
CA GLY A 322 -9.73 17.64 29.29
C GLY A 322 -10.81 18.56 28.70
N GLN A 323 -10.94 18.63 27.38
CA GLN A 323 -11.96 19.43 26.70
C GLN A 323 -12.77 18.56 25.74
N TYR A 324 -14.07 18.83 25.61
CA TYR A 324 -14.90 18.18 24.60
C TYR A 324 -14.72 18.88 23.24
N ILE A 325 -14.32 18.12 22.22
CA ILE A 325 -14.10 18.58 20.86
C ILE A 325 -15.12 17.90 19.95
N ASP A 326 -15.67 18.64 18.98
CA ASP A 326 -16.60 18.11 17.99
C ASP A 326 -15.91 17.10 17.06
N PHE A 327 -16.62 16.05 16.66
CA PHE A 327 -16.19 15.21 15.54
C PHE A 327 -16.26 16.02 14.23
N GLU A 328 -15.31 15.72 13.33
CA GLU A 328 -15.38 16.18 11.95
C GLU A 328 -16.25 15.20 11.14
N TYR A 329 -17.15 15.73 10.33
CA TYR A 329 -18.06 14.94 9.50
C TYR A 329 -17.83 15.22 8.03
N ARG A 330 -17.85 14.16 7.22
CA ARG A 330 -17.84 14.23 5.76
C ARG A 330 -19.00 13.40 5.21
N THR A 331 -19.82 14.01 4.37
CA THR A 331 -20.88 13.30 3.64
C THR A 331 -20.30 12.72 2.35
N GLU A 332 -20.49 11.42 2.16
CA GLU A 332 -20.08 10.68 0.96
C GLU A 332 -21.32 10.18 0.21
N GLN A 333 -21.25 10.19 -1.12
CA GLN A 333 -22.22 9.51 -1.97
C GLN A 333 -21.53 8.34 -2.67
N VAL A 334 -22.05 7.14 -2.45
CA VAL A 334 -21.64 5.91 -3.16
C VAL A 334 -22.73 5.62 -4.18
N GLU A 335 -22.36 5.54 -5.45
CA GLU A 335 -23.26 5.37 -6.59
C GLU A 335 -23.72 3.91 -6.78
#